data_AF-A0A853FR17-F1
#
_entry.id   AF-A0A853FR17-F1
#
_cell.length_a   1.000
_cell.length_b   1.000
_cell.length_c   1.000
_cell.angle_alpha   90.00
_cell.angle_beta   90.00
_cell.angle_gamma   90.00
#
_symmetry.space_group_name_H-M   'P 1'
#
loop_
_entity.id
_entity.type
_entity.pdbx_description
1 polymer ?
#
loop_
_entity_poly.entity_id
_entity_poly.type
_entity_poly.pdbx_seq_one_letter_code
_entity_poly.pdbx_strand_id
1 'polypeptide(L)' 'MERKTARLTVLIDPAKKKAFEKLCASQDITPSQVVRQLIRDYLADHGVSYGKPTTNPKVKNRAG' A
#
# COMPACT_ATOMS: atom_id res chain seq x y z
N MET A 1 -22.94 1.84 -5.97
CA MET A 1 -22.34 0.51 -5.77
C MET A 1 -21.64 0.52 -4.42
N GLU A 2 -22.08 -0.30 -3.48
CA GLU A 2 -21.52 -0.35 -2.12
C GLU A 2 -20.01 -0.58 -2.18
N ARG A 3 -19.24 0.27 -1.51
CA ARG A 3 -17.80 0.09 -1.34
C ARG A 3 -17.58 -1.02 -0.32
N LYS A 4 -17.66 -2.28 -0.75
CA LYS A 4 -17.30 -3.44 0.10
C LYS A 4 -15.81 -3.35 0.43
N THR A 5 -15.47 -2.73 1.54
CA THR A 5 -14.11 -2.69 2.08
C THR A 5 -13.83 -4.02 2.77
N ALA A 6 -12.84 -4.76 2.27
CA ALA A 6 -12.31 -5.95 2.94
C ALA A 6 -11.14 -5.57 3.85
N ARG A 7 -11.00 -6.27 4.98
CA ARG A 7 -9.83 -6.16 5.87
C ARG A 7 -8.78 -7.20 5.49
N LEU A 8 -7.52 -6.78 5.41
CA LEU A 8 -6.36 -7.66 5.25
C LEU A 8 -5.54 -7.58 6.55
N THR A 9 -5.38 -8.72 7.23
CA THR A 9 -4.55 -8.83 8.44
C THR A 9 -3.31 -9.64 8.10
N VAL A 10 -2.13 -9.09 8.40
CA VAL A 10 -0.83 -9.74 8.16
C VAL A 10 -0.05 -9.73 9.47
N LEU A 11 0.52 -10.88 9.83
CA LEU A 11 1.47 -10.97 10.94
C LEU A 11 2.85 -10.57 10.45
N ILE A 12 3.48 -9.63 11.15
CA ILE A 12 4.84 -9.18 10.87
C ILE A 12 5.62 -9.06 12.18
N ASP A 13 6.93 -9.22 12.10
CA ASP A 13 7.83 -8.99 13.22
C ASP A 13 7.67 -7.55 13.77
N PRO A 14 7.65 -7.35 15.11
CA PRO A 14 7.44 -6.04 15.73
C PRO A 14 8.54 -5.02 15.40
N ALA A 15 9.81 -5.44 15.23
CA ALA A 15 10.89 -4.54 14.87
C ALA A 15 10.72 -4.03 13.42
N LYS A 16 10.36 -4.91 12.49
CA LYS A 16 10.02 -4.55 11.10
C LYS A 16 8.82 -3.62 11.04
N LYS A 17 7.76 -3.90 11.82
CA LYS A 17 6.58 -3.03 11.92
C LYS A 17 6.97 -1.60 12.30
N LYS A 18 7.76 -1.45 13.38
CA LYS A 18 8.22 -0.14 13.86
C LYS A 18 9.08 0.60 12.84
N ALA A 19 9.99 -0.12 12.18
CA ALA A 19 10.83 0.47 11.12
C ALA A 19 10.00 0.96 9.94
N PHE A 20 9.03 0.15 9.49
CA PHE A 20 8.12 0.50 8.41
C PHE A 20 7.23 1.70 8.74
N GLU A 21 6.65 1.72 9.95
CA GLU A 21 5.84 2.85 10.43
C GLU A 21 6.66 4.15 10.50
N LYS A 22 7.90 4.09 10.99
CA LYS A 22 8.81 5.24 11.06
C LYS A 22 9.16 5.76 9.65
N LEU A 23 9.46 4.86 8.72
CA LEU A 23 9.76 5.20 7.33
C LEU A 23 8.57 5.88 6.64
N CYS A 24 7.37 5.34 6.83
CA CYS A 24 6.14 5.92 6.29
C CYS A 24 5.87 7.31 6.88
N ALA A 25 6.02 7.47 8.20
CA ALA A 25 5.85 8.75 8.88
C ALA A 25 6.84 9.82 8.38
N SER A 26 8.09 9.45 8.13
CA SER A 26 9.10 10.36 7.55
C SER A 26 8.75 10.87 6.14
N GLN A 27 7.79 10.24 5.47
CA GLN A 27 7.37 10.57 4.10
C GLN A 27 5.93 11.11 4.06
N ASP A 28 5.31 11.44 5.20
CA ASP A 28 3.89 11.80 5.36
C ASP A 28 2.90 10.83 4.67
N ILE A 29 3.23 9.54 4.67
CA ILE A 29 2.36 8.49 4.16
C ILE A 29 2.03 7.51 5.27
N THR A 30 0.90 6.83 5.13
CA THR A 30 0.49 5.78 6.08
C THR A 30 0.95 4.41 5.57
N PRO A 31 1.29 3.47 6.48
CA PRO A 31 1.61 2.09 6.12
C PRO A 31 0.58 1.46 5.16
N SER A 32 -0.69 1.72 5.41
CA SER A 32 -1.79 1.17 4.61
C SER A 32 -1.85 1.75 3.19
N GLN A 33 -1.30 2.95 2.93
CA GLN A 33 -1.19 3.48 1.56
C GLN A 33 -0.08 2.77 0.79
N VAL A 34 1.05 2.49 1.45
CA VAL A 34 2.18 1.76 0.86
C VAL A 34 1.79 0.31 0.59
N VAL A 35 1.22 -0.40 1.58
CA VAL A 35 0.76 -1.80 1.40
C VAL A 35 -0.24 -1.92 0.25
N ARG A 36 -1.19 -0.99 0.14
CA ARG A 36 -2.12 -0.99 -0.98
C ARG A 36 -1.40 -0.84 -2.31
N GLN A 37 -0.44 0.10 -2.41
CA GLN A 37 0.36 0.29 -3.62
C GLN A 37 1.15 -0.98 -3.98
N LEU A 38 1.81 -1.60 -3.00
CA LEU A 38 2.53 -2.86 -3.18
C LEU A 38 1.64 -3.98 -3.73
N ILE A 39 0.40 -4.10 -3.21
CA ILE A 39 -0.57 -5.08 -3.74
C ILE A 39 -0.90 -4.77 -5.21
N ARG A 40 -1.11 -3.50 -5.58
CA ARG A 40 -1.40 -3.12 -6.96
C ARG A 40 -0.27 -3.49 -7.90
N ASP A 41 0.96 -3.12 -7.51
CA ASP A 41 2.14 -3.31 -8.33
C ASP A 41 2.44 -4.80 -8.49
N TYR A 42 2.28 -5.59 -7.43
CA TYR A 42 2.43 -7.05 -7.47
C TYR A 42 1.41 -7.72 -8.40
N LEU A 43 0.14 -7.29 -8.34
CA LEU A 43 -0.90 -7.81 -9.23
C LEU A 43 -0.64 -7.43 -10.69
N ALA A 44 -0.20 -6.18 -10.94
CA ALA A 44 0.12 -5.70 -12.28
C ALA A 44 1.33 -6.43 -12.89
N ASP A 45 2.38 -6.64 -12.11
CA ASP A 45 3.58 -7.39 -12.50
C ASP A 45 3.24 -8.83 -12.92
N HIS A 46 2.25 -9.44 -12.26
CA HIS A 46 1.78 -10.79 -12.57
C HIS A 46 0.61 -10.83 -13.58
N GLY A 47 0.29 -9.71 -14.24
CA GLY A 47 -0.77 -9.64 -15.26
C GLY A 47 -2.19 -9.83 -14.72
N VAL A 48 -2.40 -9.69 -13.40
CA VAL A 48 -3.72 -9.83 -12.77
C VAL A 48 -4.43 -8.48 -12.79
N SER A 49 -5.48 -8.38 -13.62
CA SER A 49 -6.34 -7.20 -13.68
C SER A 49 -7.43 -7.26 -12.61
N TYR A 50 -7.52 -6.23 -11.77
CA TYR A 50 -8.56 -6.10 -10.74
C TYR A 50 -9.19 -4.70 -10.77
N GLY A 51 -10.42 -4.60 -11.28
CA GLY A 51 -11.22 -3.37 -11.26
C GLY A 51 -10.60 -2.17 -11.99
N LYS A 52 -11.08 -0.95 -11.68
CA LYS A 52 -10.56 0.29 -12.26
C LYS A 52 -9.27 0.72 -11.54
N PRO A 53 -8.21 1.14 -12.26
CA PRO A 53 -6.98 1.62 -11.65
C PRO A 53 -7.28 2.87 -10.83
N THR A 54 -7.15 2.76 -9.51
CA THR A 54 -7.11 3.94 -8.64
C THR A 54 -5.64 4.23 -8.41
N THR A 55 -5.14 5.35 -8.91
CA THR A 55 -3.76 5.79 -8.63
C THR A 55 -3.77 6.58 -7.33
N ASN A 56 -2.91 6.26 -6.35
CA ASN A 56 -2.76 7.12 -5.16
C ASN A 56 -1.59 8.09 -5.38
N PRO A 57 -1.86 9.36 -5.72
CA PRO A 57 -0.80 10.31 -6.14
C PRO A 57 0.23 10.60 -5.04
N LYS A 58 -0.14 10.44 -3.75
CA LYS A 58 0.76 10.69 -2.62
C LYS A 58 1.96 9.72 -2.53
N VAL A 59 1.84 8.50 -3.08
CA VAL A 59 2.92 7.50 -3.03
C VAL A 59 3.86 7.63 -4.23
N LYS A 60 3.35 8.07 -5.39
CA LYS A 60 4.12 8.13 -6.65
C LYS A 60 4.99 9.38 -6.79
N ASN A 61 4.62 10.49 -6.14
CA ASN A 61 5.25 11.80 -6.34
C ASN A 61 6.51 12.09 -5.49
N ARG A 62 7.01 11.16 -4.67
CA ARG A 62 8.11 11.44 -3.72
C ARG A 62 9.31 10.50 -3.83
N ALA A 63 9.35 9.65 -4.86
CA ALA A 63 10.49 8.78 -5.16
C ALA A 63 11.51 9.45 -6.11
N GLY A 64 11.59 10.78 -6.10
CA GLY A 64 12.51 11.59 -6.90
C GLY A 64 13.36 12.48 -6.00
#